data_AF-A0ABD1M5K2-F1
#
_entry.id   AF-A0ABD1M5K2-F1
#
_cell.length_a   1.000
_cell.length_b   1.000
_cell.length_c   1.000
_cell.angle_alpha   90.00
_cell.angle_beta   90.00
_cell.angle_gamma   90.00
#
_symmetry.space_group_name_H-M   'P 1'
#
loop_
_entity.id
_entity.type
_entity.pdbx_description
1 polymer ?
#
loop_
_entity_poly.entity_id
_entity_poly.type
_entity_poly.pdbx_seq_one_letter_code
_entity_poly.pdbx_strand_id
1 'polypeptide(L)'
;MGCCAGLILVDLSKDLLKANPNLYVLLLSTENKMLNWYLGNNHSMLLCNYIFCMGGVAVLLSYKPSDRACSKYQFLLTVRTHKGVDGGSYNCIYQMEEATGKVRVCLVRELMAVVGDALRLFLQNEKARLFL
;
A
#
# COMPACT_ATOMS: atom_id res chain seq x y z
N MET A 1 -2.91 7.75 -0.98
CA MET A 1 -3.04 6.37 -1.49
C MET A 1 -1.75 5.58 -1.27
N GLY A 2 -0.56 6.11 -1.58
CA GLY A 2 0.74 5.59 -1.10
C GLY A 2 0.98 4.08 -1.34
N CYS A 3 1.82 3.47 -0.49
CA CYS A 3 2.18 2.05 -0.61
C CYS A 3 0.99 1.08 -0.45
N CYS A 4 -0.16 1.52 0.08
CA CYS A 4 -1.36 0.68 0.22
C CYS A 4 -2.31 0.75 -0.99
N ALA A 5 -2.01 1.57 -2.00
CA ALA A 5 -2.86 1.75 -3.19
C ALA A 5 -3.20 0.43 -3.89
N GLY A 6 -2.24 -0.50 -3.99
CA GLY A 6 -2.47 -1.81 -4.60
C GLY A 6 -3.57 -2.63 -3.89
N LEU A 7 -3.59 -2.63 -2.55
CA LEU A 7 -4.63 -3.33 -1.79
C LEU A 7 -6.00 -2.65 -1.90
N ILE A 8 -6.02 -1.31 -1.93
CA ILE A 8 -7.27 -0.55 -2.14
C ILE A 8 -7.85 -0.87 -3.52
N LEU A 9 -6.99 -0.97 -4.53
CA LEU A 9 -7.37 -1.30 -5.89
C LEU A 9 -7.95 -2.72 -5.99
N VAL A 10 -7.38 -3.69 -5.27
CA VAL A 10 -7.94 -5.05 -5.17
C VAL A 10 -9.32 -5.05 -4.51
N ASP A 11 -9.49 -4.32 -3.40
CA ASP A 11 -10.77 -4.23 -2.69
C ASP A 11 -11.86 -3.59 -3.55
N LEU A 12 -11.55 -2.50 -4.25
CA LEU A 12 -12.45 -1.88 -5.21
C LEU A 12 -12.85 -2.84 -6.34
N SER A 13 -11.90 -3.62 -6.84
CA SER A 13 -12.13 -4.54 -7.96
C SER A 13 -13.04 -5.70 -7.58
N LYS A 14 -12.96 -6.16 -6.32
CA LYS A 14 -13.90 -7.12 -5.77
C LYS A 14 -15.33 -6.60 -5.86
N ASP A 15 -15.57 -5.36 -5.47
CA ASP A 15 -16.91 -4.77 -5.52
C ASP A 15 -17.38 -4.54 -6.96
N LEU A 16 -16.49 -4.13 -7.87
CA LEU A 16 -16.81 -4.02 -9.30
C LEU A 16 -17.19 -5.37 -9.94
N LEU A 17 -16.44 -6.44 -9.64
CA LEU A 17 -16.71 -7.79 -10.14
C LEU A 17 -17.98 -8.39 -9.54
N LYS A 18 -18.30 -8.09 -8.28
CA LYS A 18 -19.59 -8.47 -7.69
C LYS A 18 -20.76 -7.80 -8.40
N ALA A 19 -20.63 -6.51 -8.74
CA ALA A 19 -21.65 -5.79 -9.49
C ALA A 19 -21.74 -6.24 -10.95
N ASN A 20 -20.63 -6.72 -11.55
CA ASN A 20 -20.53 -7.12 -12.96
C ASN A 20 -19.79 -8.45 -13.14
N PRO A 21 -20.43 -9.61 -12.86
CA PRO A 21 -19.75 -10.92 -12.78
C PRO A 21 -19.11 -11.43 -14.08
N ASN A 22 -19.54 -10.92 -15.24
CA ASN A 22 -19.07 -11.35 -16.56
C ASN A 22 -17.91 -10.52 -17.11
N LEU A 23 -17.40 -9.55 -16.34
CA LEU A 23 -16.26 -8.73 -16.73
C LEU A 23 -14.94 -9.29 -16.20
N TYR A 24 -13.87 -8.85 -16.86
CA TYR A 24 -12.51 -8.97 -16.34
C TYR A 24 -12.08 -7.62 -15.80
N VAL A 25 -11.33 -7.64 -14.71
CA VAL A 25 -10.70 -6.43 -14.17
C VAL A 25 -9.19 -6.60 -14.21
N LEU A 26 -8.52 -5.76 -14.98
CA LEU A 26 -7.07 -5.67 -15.02
C LEU A 26 -6.60 -4.59 -14.04
N LEU A 27 -5.87 -5.02 -13.03
CA LEU A 27 -5.20 -4.14 -12.08
C LEU A 27 -3.79 -3.85 -12.57
N LEU A 28 -3.41 -2.58 -12.54
CA LEU A 28 -2.05 -2.14 -12.82
C LEU A 28 -1.61 -1.19 -11.70
N SER A 29 -0.47 -1.49 -11.09
CA SER A 29 0.17 -0.63 -10.10
C SER A 29 1.64 -0.46 -10.48
N THR A 30 2.10 0.77 -10.56
CA THR A 30 3.49 1.12 -10.86
C THR A 30 4.02 2.11 -9.84
N GLU A 31 5.29 1.98 -9.49
CA GLU A 31 5.97 2.86 -8.55
C GLU A 31 7.28 3.35 -9.18
N ASN A 32 7.41 4.68 -9.29
CA ASN A 32 8.59 5.35 -9.86
C ASN A 32 9.10 6.40 -8.89
N LYS A 33 10.41 6.32 -8.57
CA LYS A 33 11.10 7.20 -7.63
C LYS A 33 11.81 8.38 -8.25
N MET A 34 11.90 8.49 -9.58
CA MET A 34 12.74 9.48 -10.26
C MET A 34 12.50 10.90 -9.73
N LEU A 35 11.25 11.26 -9.44
CA LEU A 35 10.88 12.57 -8.90
C LEU A 35 11.32 12.80 -7.45
N ASN A 36 11.54 11.73 -6.69
CA ASN A 36 11.88 11.73 -5.27
C ASN A 36 13.36 11.41 -4.99
N TRP A 37 14.21 11.28 -6.01
CA TRP A 37 15.63 10.97 -5.83
C TRP A 37 16.34 12.10 -5.06
N TYR A 38 17.01 11.73 -3.97
CA TYR A 38 17.70 12.66 -3.09
C TYR A 38 19.23 12.54 -3.23
N LEU A 39 19.92 13.68 -3.43
CA LEU A 39 21.38 13.75 -3.58
C LEU A 39 22.06 14.50 -2.43
N GLY A 40 21.30 14.97 -1.45
CA GLY A 40 21.84 15.71 -0.31
C GLY A 40 22.37 14.79 0.79
N ASN A 41 22.72 15.38 1.94
CA ASN A 41 23.35 14.67 3.06
C ASN A 41 22.42 14.48 4.28
N ASN A 42 21.13 14.82 4.16
CA ASN A 42 20.18 14.56 5.23
C ASN A 42 19.86 13.06 5.29
N HIS A 43 20.27 12.41 6.37
CA HIS A 43 20.08 10.97 6.57
C HIS A 43 18.61 10.53 6.47
N SER A 44 17.67 11.30 7.04
CA SER A 44 16.24 10.99 7.03
C SER A 44 15.62 11.03 5.63
N MET A 45 16.21 11.81 4.71
CA MET A 45 15.80 11.86 3.31
C MET A 45 16.53 10.83 2.44
N LEU A 46 17.81 10.56 2.74
CA LEU A 46 18.60 9.54 2.04
C LEU A 46 18.00 8.15 2.21
N LEU A 47 17.42 7.85 3.38
CA LEU A 47 16.80 6.55 3.65
C LEU A 47 15.73 6.18 2.60
N CYS A 48 14.97 7.16 2.09
CA CYS A 48 13.98 6.97 1.03
C CYS A 48 14.59 6.38 -0.27
N ASN A 49 15.83 6.75 -0.59
CA ASN A 49 16.51 6.20 -1.77
C ASN A 49 16.75 4.71 -1.63
N TYR A 50 17.10 4.26 -0.42
CA TYR A 50 17.45 2.86 -0.14
C TYR A 50 16.22 1.96 0.08
N ILE A 51 15.18 2.45 0.77
CA ILE A 51 14.07 1.57 1.19
C ILE A 51 12.98 1.40 0.14
N PHE A 52 12.66 2.46 -0.62
CA PHE A 52 11.64 2.30 -1.65
C PHE A 52 12.26 1.47 -2.80
N CYS A 53 11.46 0.87 -3.66
CA CYS A 53 11.96 0.28 -4.91
C CYS A 53 11.15 0.85 -6.08
N MET A 54 11.68 0.77 -7.30
CA MET A 54 10.87 1.03 -8.49
C MET A 54 10.40 -0.30 -9.06
N GLY A 55 9.18 -0.33 -9.58
CA GLY A 55 8.62 -1.55 -10.14
C GLY A 55 7.20 -1.38 -10.62
N GLY A 56 6.64 -2.46 -11.14
CA GLY A 56 5.25 -2.51 -11.55
C GLY A 56 4.72 -3.92 -11.44
N VAL A 57 3.41 -4.02 -11.22
CA VAL A 57 2.68 -5.29 -11.16
C VAL A 57 1.35 -5.13 -11.88
N ALA A 58 0.98 -6.17 -12.62
CA ALA A 58 -0.33 -6.30 -13.23
C ALA A 58 -1.00 -7.59 -12.74
N VAL A 59 -2.29 -7.51 -12.40
CA VAL A 59 -3.07 -8.66 -11.93
C VAL A 59 -4.41 -8.67 -12.65
N LEU A 60 -4.77 -9.79 -13.27
CA LEU A 60 -6.08 -9.99 -13.87
C LEU A 60 -7.00 -10.72 -12.88
N LEU A 61 -8.19 -10.16 -12.64
CA LEU A 61 -9.21 -10.73 -11.78
C LEU A 61 -10.47 -11.08 -12.60
N SER A 62 -11.13 -12.16 -12.20
CA SER A 62 -12.37 -12.67 -12.80
C SER A 62 -13.27 -13.26 -11.73
N TYR A 63 -14.60 -13.17 -11.93
CA TYR A 63 -15.60 -13.86 -11.13
C TYR A 63 -16.26 -15.02 -11.89
N LYS A 64 -15.77 -15.35 -13.09
CA LYS A 64 -16.33 -16.41 -13.92
C LYS A 64 -15.93 -17.78 -13.37
N PRO A 65 -16.88 -18.72 -13.19
CA PRO A 65 -16.58 -20.08 -12.75
C PRO A 65 -15.62 -20.82 -13.69
N SER A 66 -15.66 -20.52 -14.99
CA SER A 66 -14.77 -21.10 -16.01
C SER A 66 -13.30 -20.82 -15.74
N ASP A 67 -12.98 -19.66 -15.18
CA ASP A 67 -11.60 -19.20 -14.99
C ASP A 67 -11.00 -19.75 -13.68
N ARG A 68 -11.81 -20.44 -12.86
CA ARG A 68 -11.36 -21.01 -11.59
C ARG A 68 -10.27 -22.05 -11.78
N ALA A 69 -10.37 -22.87 -12.83
CA ALA A 69 -9.42 -23.93 -13.12
C ALA A 69 -8.02 -23.42 -13.51
N CYS A 70 -7.93 -22.20 -14.07
CA CYS A 70 -6.67 -21.56 -14.45
C CYS A 70 -6.23 -20.44 -13.50
N SER A 71 -7.03 -20.12 -12.48
CA SER A 71 -6.70 -19.08 -11.50
C SER A 71 -5.52 -19.49 -10.61
N LYS A 72 -4.55 -18.60 -10.46
CA LYS A 72 -3.38 -18.83 -9.58
C LYS A 72 -3.71 -18.66 -8.09
N TYR A 73 -4.66 -17.77 -7.79
CA TYR A 73 -5.07 -17.42 -6.43
C TYR A 73 -6.59 -17.21 -6.38
N GLN A 74 -7.20 -17.54 -5.24
CA GLN A 74 -8.58 -17.23 -4.95
C GLN A 74 -8.63 -16.10 -3.90
N PHE A 75 -9.41 -15.06 -4.18
CA PHE A 75 -9.65 -13.99 -3.23
C PHE A 75 -10.68 -14.41 -2.18
N LEU A 76 -10.31 -14.32 -0.89
CA LEU A 76 -11.17 -14.73 0.22
C LEU A 76 -11.70 -13.53 1.02
N LEU A 77 -10.79 -12.78 1.62
CA LEU A 77 -11.10 -11.68 2.52
C LEU A 77 -10.16 -10.49 2.26
N THR A 78 -10.63 -9.30 2.58
CA THR A 78 -9.78 -8.12 2.74
C THR A 78 -10.13 -7.43 4.04
N VAL A 79 -9.09 -7.05 4.79
CA VAL A 79 -9.18 -6.33 6.05
C VAL A 79 -8.38 -5.05 5.89
N ARG A 80 -8.96 -3.92 6.29
CA ARG A 80 -8.31 -2.61 6.26
C ARG A 80 -8.34 -2.02 7.65
N THR A 81 -7.16 -1.67 8.15
CA THR A 81 -6.98 -0.93 9.41
C THR A 81 -6.39 0.44 9.07
N HIS A 82 -6.87 1.50 9.72
CA HIS A 82 -6.39 2.86 9.49
C HIS A 82 -6.02 3.52 10.82
N LYS A 83 -4.77 4.01 10.92
CA LYS A 83 -4.23 4.66 12.12
C LYS A 83 -3.95 6.15 11.90
N GLY A 84 -4.55 6.78 10.88
CA GLY A 84 -4.23 8.17 10.52
C GLY A 84 -4.66 9.24 11.54
N VAL A 85 -5.47 8.90 12.55
CA VAL A 85 -5.81 9.80 13.67
C VAL A 85 -4.65 9.91 14.67
N ASP A 86 -3.79 8.90 14.75
CA ASP A 86 -2.62 8.93 15.63
C ASP A 86 -1.56 9.87 15.05
N GLY A 87 -1.22 10.93 15.80
CA GLY A 87 -0.25 11.93 15.35
C GLY A 87 1.14 11.35 15.09
N GLY A 88 1.54 10.31 15.82
CA GLY A 88 2.78 9.58 15.56
C GLY A 88 2.75 8.87 14.21
N SER A 89 1.63 8.22 13.89
CA SER A 89 1.40 7.55 12.60
C SER A 89 1.25 8.52 11.43
N TYR A 90 0.67 9.69 11.66
CA TYR A 90 0.53 10.71 10.62
C TYR A 90 1.87 11.38 10.30
N ASN A 91 2.67 11.69 11.32
CA ASN A 91 3.92 12.42 11.17
C ASN A 91 5.14 11.53 10.89
N CYS A 92 4.97 10.20 10.74
CA CYS A 92 6.13 9.31 10.58
C CYS A 92 6.76 9.35 9.18
N ILE A 93 5.97 9.71 8.17
CA ILE A 93 6.41 9.93 6.80
C ILE A 93 5.76 11.22 6.32
N TYR A 94 6.56 12.24 6.07
CA TYR A 94 6.05 13.55 5.65
C TYR A 94 6.90 14.13 4.53
N GLN A 95 6.30 15.05 3.77
CA GLN A 95 7.01 15.82 2.77
C GLN A 95 7.49 17.14 3.40
N MET A 96 8.74 17.49 3.17
CA MET A 96 9.36 18.71 3.66
C MET A 96 10.10 19.41 2.53
N GLU A 97 9.98 20.73 2.47
CA GLU A 97 10.72 21.56 1.53
C GLU A 97 12.10 21.88 2.09
N GLU A 98 13.14 21.62 1.31
CA GLU A 98 14.50 22.07 1.63
C GLU A 98 14.73 23.52 1.23
N ALA A 99 15.79 24.14 1.76
CA ALA A 99 16.21 25.50 1.38
C ALA A 99 16.46 25.71 -0.13
N THR A 100 16.62 24.62 -0.89
CA THR A 100 16.76 24.65 -2.35
C THR A 100 15.42 24.70 -3.10
N GLY A 101 14.29 24.80 -2.38
CA GLY A 101 12.93 24.85 -2.93
C GLY A 101 12.40 23.49 -3.41
N LYS A 102 13.10 22.39 -3.09
CA LYS A 102 12.71 21.03 -3.49
C LYS A 102 11.99 20.33 -2.35
N VAL A 103 10.81 19.79 -2.65
CA VAL A 103 10.05 18.96 -1.72
C VAL A 103 10.62 17.53 -1.71
N ARG A 104 10.89 17.01 -0.51
CA ARG A 104 11.47 15.69 -0.28
C ARG A 104 10.69 14.91 0.77
N VAL A 105 10.66 13.59 0.63
CA VAL A 105 10.08 12.70 1.63
C VAL A 105 11.09 12.47 2.75
N CYS A 106 10.64 12.70 3.99
CA CYS A 106 11.42 12.46 5.20
C CYS A 106 10.82 11.31 6.00
N LEU A 107 11.68 10.46 6.53
CA LEU A 107 11.32 9.36 7.42
C LEU A 107 11.82 9.68 8.83
N VAL A 108 10.93 9.64 9.82
CA VAL A 108 11.32 9.77 11.23
C VAL A 108 11.84 8.44 11.76
N ARG A 109 12.60 8.49 12.86
CA ARG A 109 13.23 7.31 13.46
C ARG A 109 12.19 6.33 14.02
N GLU A 110 11.07 6.85 14.48
CA GLU A 110 9.97 6.12 15.11
C GLU A 110 9.12 5.33 14.10
N LEU A 111 9.38 5.46 12.79
CA LEU A 111 8.63 4.78 11.73
C LEU A 111 8.47 3.27 11.99
N MET A 112 9.55 2.59 12.39
CA MET A 112 9.51 1.14 12.62
C MET A 112 8.60 0.75 13.79
N ALA A 113 8.55 1.57 14.84
CA ALA A 113 7.66 1.35 15.98
C ALA A 113 6.19 1.55 15.57
N VAL A 114 5.91 2.65 14.85
CA VAL A 114 4.59 2.96 14.31
C VAL A 114 4.07 1.85 13.40
N VAL A 115 4.90 1.36 12.47
CA VAL A 115 4.56 0.27 11.56
C VAL A 115 4.30 -1.03 12.33
N GLY A 116 5.13 -1.33 13.34
CA GLY A 116 4.97 -2.50 14.20
C GLY A 116 3.62 -2.49 14.94
N ASP A 117 3.23 -1.36 15.51
CA ASP A 117 1.94 -1.22 16.19
C ASP A 117 0.76 -1.37 15.23
N ALA A 118 0.84 -0.75 14.05
CA ALA A 118 -0.19 -0.87 13.03
C ALA A 118 -0.37 -2.33 12.57
N LEU A 119 0.73 -3.08 12.43
CA LEU A 119 0.70 -4.48 12.04
C LEU A 119 0.09 -5.37 13.14
N ARG A 120 0.39 -5.10 14.42
CA ARG A 120 -0.21 -5.82 15.55
C ARG A 120 -1.73 -5.64 15.56
N LEU A 121 -2.20 -4.40 15.40
CA LEU A 121 -3.64 -4.10 15.31
C LEU A 121 -4.30 -4.80 14.13
N PHE A 122 -3.64 -4.81 12.97
CA PHE A 122 -4.13 -5.52 11.79
C PHE A 122 -4.31 -7.03 12.07
N LEU A 123 -3.30 -7.70 12.64
CA LEU A 123 -3.36 -9.13 12.94
C LEU A 123 -4.41 -9.49 14.00
N GLN A 124 -4.66 -8.59 14.96
CA GLN A 124 -5.74 -8.76 15.93
C GLN A 124 -7.12 -8.68 15.26
N ASN A 125 -7.30 -7.71 14.36
CA ASN A 125 -8.56 -7.54 13.61
C ASN A 125 -8.82 -8.69 12.61
N GLU A 126 -7.77 -9.26 12.02
CA GLU A 126 -7.87 -10.41 11.12
C GLU A 126 -8.40 -11.64 11.87
N LYS A 127 -7.81 -11.96 13.03
CA LYS A 127 -8.27 -13.09 13.86
C LYS A 127 -9.73 -12.94 14.25
N ALA A 128 -10.16 -11.75 14.65
CA ALA A 128 -11.56 -11.51 15.03
C ALA A 128 -12.57 -11.79 13.89
N ARG A 129 -12.18 -11.64 12.62
CA ARG A 129 -13.05 -11.87 11.45
C ARG A 129 -12.98 -13.28 10.85
N LEU A 130 -11.97 -14.08 11.21
CA LEU A 130 -11.89 -15.49 10.78
C LEU A 130 -12.66 -16.44 11.72
N PHE A 131 -13.00 -15.99 12.93
CA PHE A 131 -13.76 -16.75 13.93
C PHE A 131 -15.24 -16.30 14.07
N LEU A 132 -15.72 -15.45 13.14
CA LEU A 132 -17.12 -15.04 12.97
C LEU A 132 -17.58 -15.38 11.56
#